data_AF-A0A2I0NZY7-F1
#
_entry.id   AF-A0A2I0NZY7-F1
#
_cell.length_a   1.000
_cell.length_b   1.000
_cell.length_c   1.000
_cell.angle_alpha   90.00
_cell.angle_beta   90.00
_cell.angle_gamma   90.00
#
_symmetry.space_group_name_H-M   'P 1'
#
loop_
_entity.id
_entity.type
_entity.pdbx_description
1 polymer ?
#
loop_
_entity_poly.entity_id
_entity_poly.type
_entity_poly.pdbx_seq_one_letter_code
_entity_poly.pdbx_strand_id
1 'polypeptide(L)'
;MRSITAQTLIVPFFIIILLAIHVAAVPPLPAEFYGTISVDGKPAPIGTIITAQINGVEKGSIITSVVGFYGGGPGIFDTRIKVNVTEEEYRPGELKVVFMINGQQATPNADFEPGSSKQLDLSTGGAGVANQQSGIITPSGTVAMVQGQIPELTSPSSDPASGSSTITYGLDQPKTFMADDGLAEIFFTKDTMLFSPDGQFLSVVGLRSRSITDLPPFPANQSLRFTGYAYEIIPEGTYFNPKGVLTFKLPPDRAYEIINAGPVIYEYLPQTAAWEPVNTASNVFTNLITGDIFEAAIYGLFIPTNIAESMNNTSYY
;
A
#
# COMPACT_ATOMS: atom_id res chain seq x y z
N MET A 1 59.48 -11.69 -57.07
CA MET A 1 58.27 -11.82 -56.23
C MET A 1 58.49 -12.99 -55.27
N ARG A 2 58.36 -12.79 -53.96
CA ARG A 2 58.41 -13.90 -52.98
C ARG A 2 57.00 -14.45 -52.80
N SER A 3 56.81 -15.76 -52.97
CA SER A 3 55.52 -16.40 -52.74
C SER A 3 55.20 -16.42 -51.24
N ILE A 4 54.04 -15.88 -50.87
CA ILE A 4 53.51 -16.04 -49.52
C ILE A 4 52.96 -17.47 -49.44
N THR A 5 53.68 -18.36 -48.76
CA THR A 5 53.23 -19.74 -48.54
C THR A 5 52.01 -19.75 -47.63
N ALA A 6 51.02 -20.59 -47.96
CA ALA A 6 49.73 -20.65 -47.27
C ALA A 6 49.84 -20.87 -45.74
N GLN A 7 50.90 -21.54 -45.27
CA GLN A 7 51.21 -21.69 -43.84
C GLN A 7 51.33 -20.35 -43.09
N THR A 8 51.78 -19.28 -43.74
CA THR A 8 51.99 -17.96 -43.12
C THR A 8 50.67 -17.22 -42.86
N LEU A 9 49.58 -17.60 -43.54
CA LEU A 9 48.26 -16.96 -43.41
C LEU A 9 47.35 -17.68 -42.40
N ILE A 10 47.60 -18.97 -42.12
CA ILE A 10 46.79 -19.79 -41.21
C ILE A 10 47.01 -19.37 -39.75
N VAL A 11 48.25 -19.08 -39.35
CA VAL A 11 48.61 -18.71 -37.97
C VAL A 11 47.85 -17.47 -37.45
N PRO A 12 47.79 -16.32 -38.17
CA PRO A 12 47.00 -15.17 -37.71
C PRO A 12 45.48 -15.43 -37.76
N PHE A 13 44.98 -16.30 -38.63
CA PHE A 13 43.54 -16.64 -38.64
C PHE A 13 43.17 -17.49 -37.41
N PHE A 14 44.01 -18.45 -37.04
CA PHE A 14 43.82 -19.27 -35.83
C PHE A 14 43.92 -18.45 -34.54
N ILE A 15 44.82 -17.46 -34.47
CA ILE A 15 44.95 -16.60 -33.28
C ILE A 15 43.75 -15.65 -33.10
N ILE A 16 43.13 -15.20 -34.19
CA ILE A 16 41.91 -14.37 -34.16
C ILE A 16 40.70 -15.21 -33.69
N ILE A 17 40.58 -16.47 -34.12
CA ILE A 17 39.53 -17.38 -33.65
C ILE A 17 39.71 -17.74 -32.16
N LEU A 18 40.95 -17.78 -31.65
CA LEU A 18 41.22 -18.01 -30.23
C LEU A 18 40.91 -16.81 -29.32
N LEU A 19 40.64 -15.62 -29.89
CA LEU A 19 40.11 -14.45 -29.18
C LEU A 19 38.58 -14.36 -29.26
N ALA A 20 37.88 -15.49 -29.32
CA ALA A 20 36.46 -15.59 -29.00
C ALA A 20 36.24 -15.34 -27.48
N ILE A 21 36.43 -14.09 -27.06
CA ILE A 21 36.08 -13.59 -25.74
C ILE A 21 34.62 -13.95 -25.50
N HIS A 22 34.37 -14.81 -24.53
CA HIS A 22 33.01 -15.04 -24.05
C HIS A 22 32.58 -13.77 -23.32
N VAL A 23 31.89 -12.90 -24.05
CA VAL A 23 31.07 -11.85 -23.44
C VAL A 23 29.93 -12.57 -22.74
N ALA A 24 30.12 -12.90 -21.46
CA ALA A 24 29.01 -13.22 -20.58
C ALA A 24 28.19 -11.92 -20.47
N ALA A 25 27.02 -11.85 -21.10
CA ALA A 25 26.20 -10.67 -20.94
C ALA A 25 25.58 -10.69 -19.53
N VAL A 26 25.18 -9.52 -19.07
CA VAL A 26 24.52 -9.40 -17.77
C VAL A 26 23.09 -9.93 -17.92
N PRO A 27 22.63 -10.88 -17.07
CA PRO A 27 21.26 -11.37 -17.13
C PRO A 27 20.25 -10.22 -17.03
N PRO A 28 19.07 -10.33 -17.68
CA PRO A 28 18.02 -9.33 -17.57
C PRO A 28 17.66 -9.04 -16.10
N LEU A 29 17.39 -7.78 -15.78
CA LEU A 29 16.89 -7.41 -14.46
C LEU A 29 15.56 -8.14 -14.20
N PRO A 30 15.32 -8.66 -12.98
CA PRO A 30 14.05 -9.30 -12.64
C PRO A 30 12.86 -8.36 -12.84
N ALA A 31 11.70 -8.93 -13.17
CA ALA A 31 10.44 -8.21 -13.14
C ALA A 31 9.72 -8.49 -11.81
N GLU A 32 9.13 -7.49 -11.19
CA GLU A 32 8.46 -7.59 -9.91
C GLU A 32 6.94 -7.45 -10.03
N PHE A 33 6.19 -8.28 -9.30
CA PHE A 33 4.74 -8.25 -9.26
C PHE A 33 4.20 -8.26 -7.83
N TYR A 34 3.16 -7.46 -7.62
CA TYR A 34 2.39 -7.34 -6.37
C TYR A 34 0.94 -6.97 -6.70
N GLY A 35 0.02 -7.10 -5.75
CA GLY A 35 -1.36 -6.68 -5.95
C GLY A 35 -2.34 -7.48 -5.12
N THR A 36 -3.62 -7.34 -5.46
CA THR A 36 -4.68 -8.10 -4.81
C THR A 36 -4.76 -9.51 -5.37
N ILE A 37 -5.32 -10.44 -4.60
CA ILE A 37 -5.47 -11.84 -4.98
C ILE A 37 -6.79 -12.40 -4.49
N SER A 38 -7.48 -13.12 -5.37
CA SER A 38 -8.78 -13.72 -5.08
C SER A 38 -8.96 -15.13 -5.60
N VAL A 39 -9.80 -15.88 -4.89
CA VAL A 39 -10.24 -17.24 -5.23
C VAL A 39 -11.76 -17.25 -5.15
N ASP A 40 -12.42 -17.60 -6.25
CA ASP A 40 -13.89 -17.62 -6.38
C ASP A 40 -14.56 -16.31 -5.92
N GLY A 41 -13.96 -15.18 -6.31
CA GLY A 41 -14.45 -13.83 -5.98
C GLY A 41 -14.25 -13.40 -4.51
N LYS A 42 -13.55 -14.19 -3.69
CA LYS A 42 -13.22 -13.86 -2.30
C LYS A 42 -11.74 -13.53 -2.15
N PRO A 43 -11.34 -12.62 -1.25
CA PRO A 43 -9.94 -12.41 -0.88
C PRO A 43 -9.26 -13.74 -0.49
N ALA A 44 -8.11 -14.03 -1.07
CA ALA A 44 -7.41 -15.28 -0.78
C ALA A 44 -6.83 -15.29 0.66
N PRO A 45 -6.87 -16.42 1.38
CA PRO A 45 -6.35 -16.49 2.75
C PRO A 45 -4.82 -16.36 2.80
N ILE A 46 -4.29 -16.07 3.99
CA ILE A 46 -2.86 -16.20 4.34
C ILE A 46 -2.40 -17.64 4.08
N GLY A 47 -1.17 -17.82 3.62
CA GLY A 47 -0.63 -19.13 3.23
C GLY A 47 -0.96 -19.56 1.80
N THR A 48 -1.64 -18.73 1.02
CA THR A 48 -1.87 -18.97 -0.42
C THR A 48 -0.55 -18.83 -1.18
N ILE A 49 -0.24 -19.82 -2.01
CA ILE A 49 0.99 -19.82 -2.82
C ILE A 49 0.68 -19.21 -4.19
N ILE A 50 1.45 -18.19 -4.59
CA ILE A 50 1.44 -17.63 -5.94
C ILE A 50 2.74 -17.98 -6.62
N THR A 51 2.66 -18.70 -7.73
CA THR A 51 3.82 -19.05 -8.56
C THR A 51 3.75 -18.31 -9.88
N ALA A 52 4.80 -17.59 -10.23
CA ALA A 52 4.97 -16.98 -11.55
C ALA A 52 5.78 -17.92 -12.45
N GLN A 53 5.23 -18.27 -13.61
CA GLN A 53 5.81 -19.17 -14.58
C GLN A 53 6.01 -18.50 -15.94
N ILE A 54 7.09 -18.86 -16.62
CA ILE A 54 7.31 -18.56 -18.04
C ILE A 54 7.52 -19.90 -18.73
N ASN A 55 6.80 -20.14 -19.83
CA ASN A 55 6.80 -21.41 -20.57
C ASN A 55 6.55 -22.67 -19.69
N GLY A 56 5.75 -22.54 -18.63
CA GLY A 56 5.45 -23.61 -17.66
C GLY A 56 6.54 -23.89 -16.63
N VAL A 57 7.65 -23.13 -16.65
CA VAL A 57 8.75 -23.23 -15.67
C VAL A 57 8.60 -22.12 -14.63
N GLU A 58 8.67 -22.47 -13.35
CA GLU A 58 8.67 -21.50 -12.25
C GLU A 58 9.89 -20.56 -12.31
N LYS A 59 9.63 -19.25 -12.19
CA LYS A 59 10.64 -18.16 -12.25
C LYS A 59 10.65 -17.27 -11.01
N GLY A 60 9.62 -17.43 -10.17
CA GLY A 60 9.43 -16.70 -8.91
C GLY A 60 8.19 -17.23 -8.20
N SER A 61 8.18 -17.14 -6.87
CA SER A 61 7.06 -17.59 -6.04
C SER A 61 6.98 -16.75 -4.77
N ILE A 62 5.78 -16.60 -4.22
CA ILE A 62 5.55 -15.99 -2.90
C ILE A 62 4.39 -16.69 -2.19
N ILE A 63 4.39 -16.60 -0.87
CA ILE A 63 3.27 -17.02 -0.02
C ILE A 63 2.59 -15.76 0.51
N THR A 64 1.27 -15.69 0.48
CA THR A 64 0.52 -14.56 1.06
C THR A 64 0.75 -14.49 2.57
N SER A 65 1.26 -13.35 3.03
CA SER A 65 1.29 -12.96 4.45
C SER A 65 0.05 -12.15 4.87
N VAL A 66 -0.73 -11.67 3.90
CA VAL A 66 -1.87 -10.76 4.08
C VAL A 66 -3.08 -11.34 3.36
N VAL A 67 -4.27 -11.27 3.97
CA VAL A 67 -5.51 -11.73 3.34
C VAL A 67 -5.83 -10.86 2.12
N GLY A 68 -5.99 -11.50 0.96
CA GLY A 68 -6.33 -10.82 -0.29
C GLY A 68 -5.19 -10.10 -0.98
N PHE A 69 -3.95 -10.18 -0.48
CA PHE A 69 -2.78 -9.51 -1.08
C PHE A 69 -1.62 -10.47 -1.28
N TYR A 70 -0.97 -10.34 -2.42
CA TYR A 70 0.35 -10.89 -2.68
C TYR A 70 1.31 -9.75 -2.98
N GLY A 71 2.60 -9.97 -2.74
CA GLY A 71 3.56 -8.88 -2.78
C GLY A 71 3.71 -8.10 -1.47
N GLY A 72 3.17 -8.64 -0.36
CA GLY A 72 3.33 -8.18 1.02
C GLY A 72 2.34 -7.13 1.52
N GLY A 73 1.54 -6.52 0.63
CA GLY A 73 0.59 -5.46 0.96
C GLY A 73 0.66 -4.33 -0.08
N PRO A 74 0.15 -3.12 0.24
CA PRO A 74 0.27 -1.92 -0.59
C PRO A 74 1.43 -1.00 -0.14
N GLY A 75 2.28 -1.46 0.79
CA GLY A 75 3.47 -0.74 1.24
C GLY A 75 4.58 -0.75 0.19
N ILE A 76 5.40 0.30 0.21
CA ILE A 76 6.48 0.47 -0.79
C ILE A 76 7.70 -0.43 -0.54
N PHE A 77 7.83 -1.00 0.67
CA PHE A 77 8.92 -1.89 1.07
C PHE A 77 8.52 -3.38 1.08
N ASP A 78 7.27 -3.67 0.69
CA ASP A 78 6.67 -4.99 0.79
C ASP A 78 7.31 -5.99 -0.18
N THR A 79 7.37 -7.27 0.21
CA THR A 79 8.08 -8.33 -0.52
C THR A 79 7.36 -8.74 -1.79
N ARG A 80 7.92 -8.42 -2.98
CA ARG A 80 7.29 -8.68 -4.29
C ARG A 80 7.68 -10.03 -4.89
N ILE A 81 6.83 -10.61 -5.75
CA ILE A 81 7.25 -11.76 -6.58
C ILE A 81 8.32 -11.28 -7.54
N LYS A 82 9.54 -11.81 -7.44
CA LYS A 82 10.62 -11.55 -8.40
C LYS A 82 10.66 -12.65 -9.45
N VAL A 83 10.34 -12.29 -10.69
CA VAL A 83 10.41 -13.17 -11.87
C VAL A 83 11.80 -13.02 -12.48
N ASN A 84 12.59 -14.09 -12.45
CA ASN A 84 13.95 -14.11 -12.97
C ASN A 84 13.98 -14.84 -14.32
N VAL A 85 14.75 -14.33 -15.29
CA VAL A 85 14.89 -14.90 -16.63
C VAL A 85 16.39 -14.96 -16.95
N THR A 86 16.86 -16.07 -17.55
CA THR A 86 18.27 -16.17 -17.96
C THR A 86 18.49 -15.51 -19.32
N GLU A 87 19.74 -15.19 -19.66
CA GLU A 87 20.07 -14.57 -20.95
C GLU A 87 19.63 -15.44 -22.14
N GLU A 88 19.83 -16.77 -22.04
CA GLU A 88 19.52 -17.73 -23.10
C GLU A 88 18.00 -17.82 -23.37
N GLU A 89 17.19 -17.63 -22.34
CA GLU A 89 15.72 -17.62 -22.39
C GLU A 89 15.15 -16.26 -22.82
N TYR A 90 15.87 -15.16 -22.58
CA TYR A 90 15.35 -13.83 -22.83
C TYR A 90 15.13 -13.53 -24.33
N ARG A 91 13.87 -13.29 -24.69
CA ARG A 91 13.45 -12.81 -26.01
C ARG A 91 12.59 -11.56 -25.83
N PRO A 92 13.08 -10.37 -26.22
CA PRO A 92 12.36 -9.11 -26.01
C PRO A 92 10.94 -9.13 -26.58
N GLY A 93 9.94 -8.89 -25.72
CA GLY A 93 8.53 -8.82 -26.13
C GLY A 93 7.82 -10.16 -26.37
N GLU A 94 8.51 -11.30 -26.19
CA GLU A 94 7.91 -12.64 -26.42
C GLU A 94 7.52 -13.37 -25.12
N LEU A 95 8.11 -12.98 -23.98
CA LEU A 95 7.93 -13.69 -22.71
C LEU A 95 6.68 -13.23 -21.94
N LYS A 96 5.68 -14.11 -21.86
CA LYS A 96 4.51 -13.97 -20.99
C LYS A 96 4.72 -14.64 -19.64
N VAL A 97 4.43 -13.92 -18.56
CA VAL A 97 4.34 -14.43 -17.20
C VAL A 97 2.91 -14.92 -16.96
N VAL A 98 2.78 -16.20 -16.62
CA VAL A 98 1.53 -16.86 -16.21
C VAL A 98 1.58 -17.04 -14.70
N PHE A 99 0.48 -16.70 -14.01
CA PHE A 99 0.39 -16.83 -12.56
C PHE A 99 -0.46 -18.03 -12.16
N MET A 100 0.00 -18.77 -11.16
CA MET A 100 -0.71 -19.91 -10.57
C MET A 100 -1.02 -19.60 -9.11
N ILE A 101 -2.28 -19.73 -8.70
CA ILE A 101 -2.73 -19.60 -7.30
C ILE A 101 -3.02 -21.00 -6.78
N ASN A 102 -2.25 -21.47 -5.79
CA ASN A 102 -2.33 -22.85 -5.26
C ASN A 102 -2.33 -23.94 -6.36
N GLY A 103 -1.61 -23.70 -7.47
CA GLY A 103 -1.55 -24.60 -8.63
C GLY A 103 -2.69 -24.47 -9.65
N GLN A 104 -3.69 -23.60 -9.43
CA GLN A 104 -4.69 -23.23 -10.43
C GLN A 104 -4.25 -21.99 -11.22
N GLN A 105 -4.40 -22.00 -12.54
CA GLN A 105 -4.02 -20.84 -13.36
C GLN A 105 -4.95 -19.66 -13.06
N ALA A 106 -4.35 -18.52 -12.74
CA ALA A 106 -5.01 -17.26 -12.48
C ALA A 106 -5.10 -16.37 -13.73
N THR A 107 -5.90 -15.32 -13.64
CA THR A 107 -5.93 -14.22 -14.62
C THR A 107 -5.81 -12.87 -13.91
N PRO A 108 -5.22 -11.85 -14.57
CA PRO A 108 -4.62 -11.86 -15.91
C PRO A 108 -3.16 -12.38 -15.92
N ASN A 109 -2.63 -12.61 -17.13
CA ASN A 109 -1.19 -12.80 -17.37
C ASN A 109 -0.52 -11.44 -17.62
N ALA A 110 0.81 -11.37 -17.52
CA ALA A 110 1.58 -10.15 -17.79
C ALA A 110 2.71 -10.35 -18.80
N ASP A 111 3.14 -9.26 -19.43
CA ASP A 111 4.41 -9.20 -20.18
C ASP A 111 5.60 -9.06 -19.24
N PHE A 112 6.63 -9.86 -19.48
CA PHE A 112 7.91 -9.76 -18.79
C PHE A 112 8.70 -8.55 -19.33
N GLU A 113 8.80 -7.50 -18.50
CA GLU A 113 9.61 -6.31 -18.76
C GLU A 113 10.74 -6.25 -17.73
N PRO A 114 12.02 -6.38 -18.14
CA PRO A 114 13.15 -6.38 -17.22
C PRO A 114 13.20 -5.12 -16.33
N GLY A 115 13.34 -5.31 -15.01
CA GLY A 115 13.42 -4.23 -14.04
C GLY A 115 12.10 -3.48 -13.78
N SER A 116 10.98 -3.91 -14.37
CA SER A 116 9.66 -3.35 -14.05
C SER A 116 9.17 -3.82 -12.66
N SER A 117 8.36 -3.00 -12.00
CA SER A 117 7.66 -3.38 -10.76
C SER A 117 6.19 -3.00 -10.92
N LYS A 118 5.33 -3.99 -11.11
CA LYS A 118 3.95 -3.82 -11.62
C LYS A 118 2.93 -4.28 -10.59
N GLN A 119 1.90 -3.45 -10.36
CA GLN A 119 0.68 -3.90 -9.69
C GLN A 119 -0.15 -4.72 -10.68
N LEU A 120 -0.62 -5.90 -10.27
CA LEU A 120 -1.44 -6.79 -11.09
C LEU A 120 -2.41 -7.55 -10.20
N ASP A 121 -3.72 -7.33 -10.34
CA ASP A 121 -4.71 -7.98 -9.48
C ASP A 121 -5.08 -9.38 -10.02
N LEU A 122 -4.82 -10.42 -9.23
CA LEU A 122 -4.96 -11.82 -9.65
C LEU A 122 -6.28 -12.46 -9.17
N SER A 123 -6.87 -13.30 -10.01
CA SER A 123 -8.09 -14.04 -9.66
C SER A 123 -8.13 -15.45 -10.24
N THR A 124 -8.75 -16.37 -9.50
CA THR A 124 -9.24 -17.67 -9.98
C THR A 124 -10.76 -17.75 -9.80
N GLY A 125 -11.45 -18.56 -10.62
CA GLY A 125 -12.90 -18.78 -10.51
C GLY A 125 -13.79 -17.78 -11.26
N GLY A 126 -13.25 -16.66 -11.74
CA GLY A 126 -13.96 -15.73 -12.63
C GLY A 126 -13.93 -16.19 -14.09
N ALA A 127 -15.10 -16.40 -14.71
CA ALA A 127 -15.17 -16.61 -16.16
C ALA A 127 -14.66 -15.36 -16.89
N GLY A 128 -13.54 -15.50 -17.61
CA GLY A 128 -12.82 -14.34 -18.14
C GLY A 128 -13.61 -13.54 -19.19
N VAL A 129 -13.49 -12.23 -19.12
CA VAL A 129 -13.77 -11.33 -20.25
C VAL A 129 -12.48 -10.63 -20.67
N ALA A 130 -11.97 -11.01 -21.83
CA ALA A 130 -10.87 -10.29 -22.45
C ALA A 130 -11.32 -8.86 -22.78
N ASN A 131 -10.48 -7.86 -22.46
CA ASN A 131 -10.75 -6.47 -22.78
C ASN A 131 -10.56 -6.23 -24.30
N GLN A 132 -11.54 -6.66 -25.10
CA GLN A 132 -11.60 -6.48 -26.55
C GLN A 132 -12.22 -5.12 -26.86
N GLN A 133 -11.38 -4.10 -26.90
CA GLN A 133 -11.75 -2.75 -27.30
C GLN A 133 -12.05 -2.71 -28.80
N SER A 134 -13.34 -2.63 -29.19
CA SER A 134 -13.70 -2.49 -30.62
C SER A 134 -15.04 -1.79 -30.86
N GLY A 135 -15.00 -0.73 -31.68
CA GLY A 135 -16.09 -0.30 -32.57
C GLY A 135 -17.43 0.13 -31.96
N ILE A 136 -17.60 1.43 -31.70
CA ILE A 136 -18.93 2.05 -31.60
C ILE A 136 -19.57 2.03 -33.01
N ILE A 137 -20.70 1.33 -33.19
CA ILE A 137 -21.60 1.53 -34.32
C ILE A 137 -23.06 1.62 -33.85
N THR A 138 -23.70 2.74 -34.17
CA THR A 138 -25.15 2.97 -34.05
C THR A 138 -25.86 2.67 -35.39
N PRO A 139 -27.09 2.15 -35.33
CA PRO A 139 -28.25 2.91 -35.83
C PRO A 139 -29.46 2.81 -34.87
N SER A 140 -30.17 3.88 -34.52
CA SER A 140 -31.11 4.68 -35.35
C SER A 140 -32.41 3.93 -35.73
N GLY A 141 -33.55 4.29 -35.13
CA GLY A 141 -34.87 3.68 -35.36
C GLY A 141 -36.04 4.43 -34.68
N THR A 142 -37.06 4.82 -35.47
CA THR A 142 -37.92 6.01 -35.22
C THR A 142 -39.24 5.86 -36.00
N VAL A 143 -40.48 6.18 -35.55
CA VAL A 143 -41.10 6.70 -34.30
C VAL A 143 -42.46 5.96 -34.09
N ALA A 144 -43.03 5.94 -32.87
CA ALA A 144 -44.50 6.11 -32.68
C ALA A 144 -44.93 6.30 -31.20
N MET A 145 -45.93 7.16 -30.97
CA MET A 145 -46.64 7.34 -29.69
C MET A 145 -48.03 6.70 -29.76
N VAL A 146 -48.51 6.06 -28.68
CA VAL A 146 -49.93 5.98 -28.30
C VAL A 146 -50.06 6.07 -26.78
N GLN A 147 -51.18 6.64 -26.34
CA GLN A 147 -51.49 7.19 -25.02
C GLN A 147 -52.35 6.22 -24.19
N GLY A 148 -52.13 6.18 -22.86
CA GLY A 148 -53.21 5.83 -21.91
C GLY A 148 -52.89 4.84 -20.78
N GLN A 149 -53.18 5.32 -19.57
CA GLN A 149 -53.70 4.55 -18.42
C GLN A 149 -52.72 3.73 -17.55
N ILE A 150 -52.76 4.02 -16.25
CA ILE A 150 -52.13 3.26 -15.15
C ILE A 150 -53.03 2.04 -14.86
N PRO A 151 -52.44 0.85 -14.64
CA PRO A 151 -52.85 0.01 -13.53
C PRO A 151 -51.68 -0.46 -12.65
N GLU A 152 -52.04 -0.91 -11.46
CA GLU A 152 -51.18 -1.26 -10.32
C GLU A 152 -50.69 -2.72 -10.35
N LEU A 153 -49.48 -2.95 -9.81
CA LEU A 153 -48.88 -4.22 -9.34
C LEU A 153 -49.10 -5.52 -10.17
N THR A 154 -48.05 -6.01 -10.81
CA THR A 154 -47.34 -7.29 -10.48
C THR A 154 -46.31 -7.67 -11.56
N SER A 155 -45.08 -7.99 -11.16
CA SER A 155 -44.12 -8.77 -11.96
C SER A 155 -42.91 -9.21 -11.11
N PRO A 156 -42.64 -10.51 -10.95
CA PRO A 156 -41.34 -10.99 -10.51
C PRO A 156 -40.42 -11.11 -11.73
N SER A 157 -39.53 -10.14 -11.92
CA SER A 157 -38.41 -10.28 -12.86
C SER A 157 -37.13 -10.47 -12.06
N SER A 158 -36.74 -11.72 -11.87
CA SER A 158 -35.40 -12.08 -11.44
C SER A 158 -34.43 -11.78 -12.58
N ASP A 159 -34.01 -10.52 -12.70
CA ASP A 159 -32.81 -10.19 -13.45
C ASP A 159 -31.62 -10.73 -12.63
N PRO A 160 -30.87 -11.73 -13.12
CA PRO A 160 -29.66 -12.18 -12.44
C PRO A 160 -28.64 -11.08 -12.64
N ALA A 161 -28.59 -10.15 -11.68
CA ALA A 161 -27.61 -9.09 -11.63
C ALA A 161 -26.23 -9.71 -11.89
N SER A 162 -25.66 -9.40 -13.06
CA SER A 162 -24.26 -9.70 -13.37
C SER A 162 -23.43 -8.74 -12.54
N GLY A 163 -23.38 -9.06 -11.24
CA GLY A 163 -22.51 -8.41 -10.29
C GLY A 163 -21.10 -8.71 -10.73
N SER A 164 -20.50 -7.74 -11.43
CA SER A 164 -19.05 -7.59 -11.40
C SER A 164 -18.70 -7.44 -9.92
N SER A 165 -18.29 -8.55 -9.30
CA SER A 165 -17.83 -8.62 -7.93
C SER A 165 -16.43 -8.03 -7.87
N THR A 166 -16.34 -6.72 -8.16
CA THR A 166 -15.16 -5.91 -7.94
C THR A 166 -14.87 -5.97 -6.46
N ILE A 167 -13.76 -6.62 -6.10
CA ILE A 167 -13.39 -6.79 -4.71
C ILE A 167 -12.91 -5.44 -4.20
N THR A 168 -13.76 -4.81 -3.38
CA THR A 168 -13.44 -3.53 -2.75
C THR A 168 -12.57 -3.81 -1.53
N TYR A 169 -11.32 -3.36 -1.58
CA TYR A 169 -10.39 -3.39 -0.45
C TYR A 169 -10.36 -2.03 0.25
N GLY A 170 -10.09 -2.03 1.55
CA GLY A 170 -10.19 -0.85 2.39
C GLY A 170 -11.62 -0.46 2.77
N LEU A 171 -11.77 0.75 3.32
CA LEU A 171 -13.05 1.23 3.85
C LEU A 171 -14.07 1.52 2.74
N ASP A 172 -15.28 0.97 2.92
CA ASP A 172 -16.45 1.14 2.06
C ASP A 172 -16.90 2.61 1.88
N GLN A 173 -16.64 3.42 2.91
CA GLN A 173 -16.96 4.84 3.01
C GLN A 173 -15.95 5.53 3.94
N PRO A 174 -15.83 6.87 3.92
CA PRO A 174 -15.02 7.58 4.91
C PRO A 174 -15.51 7.30 6.33
N LYS A 175 -14.60 7.15 7.30
CA LYS A 175 -14.94 6.87 8.71
C LYS A 175 -14.17 7.78 9.65
N THR A 176 -14.85 8.14 10.74
CA THR A 176 -14.25 8.84 11.88
C THR A 176 -14.36 7.95 13.11
N PHE A 177 -13.25 7.72 13.79
CA PHE A 177 -13.21 7.03 15.08
C PHE A 177 -12.86 8.05 16.17
N MET A 178 -13.74 8.21 17.15
CA MET A 178 -13.58 9.19 18.23
C MET A 178 -12.91 8.56 19.44
N ALA A 179 -12.14 9.35 20.19
CA ALA A 179 -11.54 8.93 21.45
C ALA A 179 -12.62 8.66 22.51
N ASP A 180 -12.28 7.82 23.49
CA ASP A 180 -13.11 7.52 24.66
C ASP A 180 -13.42 8.74 25.53
N ASP A 181 -12.53 9.75 25.57
CA ASP A 181 -12.75 11.05 26.22
C ASP A 181 -13.46 12.09 25.32
N GLY A 182 -13.66 11.81 24.02
CA GLY A 182 -14.23 12.73 23.04
C GLY A 182 -13.33 13.88 22.58
N LEU A 183 -12.11 14.00 23.11
CA LEU A 183 -11.18 15.11 22.87
C LEU A 183 -10.17 14.84 21.74
N ALA A 184 -10.24 13.68 21.08
CA ALA A 184 -9.64 13.45 19.78
C ALA A 184 -10.52 12.61 18.86
N GLU A 185 -10.17 12.62 17.58
CA GLU A 185 -10.71 11.70 16.56
C GLU A 185 -9.66 11.40 15.50
N ILE A 186 -9.82 10.27 14.82
CA ILE A 186 -9.06 9.92 13.62
C ILE A 186 -10.02 9.75 12.44
N PHE A 187 -9.75 10.48 11.35
CA PHE A 187 -10.50 10.40 10.11
C PHE A 187 -9.74 9.61 9.05
N PHE A 188 -10.46 8.74 8.35
CA PHE A 188 -9.98 8.00 7.19
C PHE A 188 -10.92 8.23 5.99
N THR A 189 -10.34 8.36 4.81
CA THR A 189 -11.10 8.45 3.56
C THR A 189 -11.71 7.10 3.15
N LYS A 190 -12.60 7.12 2.15
CA LYS A 190 -12.99 5.90 1.43
C LYS A 190 -11.73 5.21 0.86
N ASP A 191 -11.80 3.90 0.72
CA ASP A 191 -10.77 3.03 0.17
C ASP A 191 -9.47 2.99 1.00
N THR A 192 -9.44 3.65 2.18
CA THR A 192 -8.35 3.51 3.15
C THR A 192 -8.29 2.08 3.67
N MET A 193 -7.13 1.47 3.51
CA MET A 193 -6.84 0.14 4.00
C MET A 193 -6.28 0.22 5.42
N LEU A 194 -6.96 -0.42 6.37
CA LEU A 194 -6.52 -0.57 7.76
C LEU A 194 -6.06 -2.02 7.94
N PHE A 195 -4.75 -2.25 7.96
CA PHE A 195 -4.15 -3.60 8.05
C PHE A 195 -3.75 -3.91 9.48
N SER A 196 -4.36 -4.89 10.13
CA SER A 196 -3.86 -5.39 11.41
C SER A 196 -2.45 -6.00 11.26
N PRO A 197 -1.68 -6.14 12.37
CA PRO A 197 -0.40 -6.87 12.36
C PRO A 197 -0.49 -8.28 11.77
N ASP A 198 -1.64 -8.93 11.95
CA ASP A 198 -1.92 -10.29 11.44
C ASP A 198 -2.29 -10.31 9.95
N GLY A 199 -2.13 -9.19 9.21
CA GLY A 199 -2.43 -9.10 7.78
C GLY A 199 -3.93 -9.19 7.46
N GLN A 200 -4.82 -8.83 8.39
CA GLN A 200 -6.26 -8.78 8.18
C GLN A 200 -6.75 -7.35 7.97
N PHE A 201 -7.79 -7.20 7.14
CA PHE A 201 -8.50 -5.93 6.97
C PHE A 201 -9.36 -5.62 8.19
N LEU A 202 -9.09 -4.48 8.81
CA LEU A 202 -9.94 -3.90 9.84
C LEU A 202 -10.94 -2.92 9.19
N SER A 203 -12.17 -2.95 9.67
CA SER A 203 -13.20 -1.96 9.34
C SER A 203 -13.41 -0.91 10.44
N VAL A 204 -12.70 -1.08 11.57
CA VAL A 204 -12.77 -0.32 12.83
C VAL A 204 -11.39 -0.28 13.49
N VAL A 205 -11.02 0.87 14.06
CA VAL A 205 -9.94 0.99 15.06
C VAL A 205 -10.49 1.68 16.32
N GLY A 206 -9.86 1.42 17.47
CA GLY A 206 -10.10 2.15 18.71
C GLY A 206 -9.13 3.32 18.87
N LEU A 207 -9.56 4.38 19.55
CA LEU A 207 -8.73 5.51 19.96
C LEU A 207 -8.89 5.68 21.48
N ARG A 208 -7.83 5.42 22.24
CA ARG A 208 -7.86 5.40 23.72
C ARG A 208 -7.03 6.56 24.29
N SER A 209 -7.62 7.36 25.17
CA SER A 209 -6.91 8.44 25.86
C SER A 209 -5.84 7.89 26.82
N ARG A 210 -4.71 8.59 26.92
CA ARG A 210 -3.54 8.19 27.72
C ARG A 210 -3.09 9.33 28.64
N SER A 211 -2.88 9.02 29.91
CA SER A 211 -2.31 9.96 30.87
C SER A 211 -0.78 9.87 30.90
N ILE A 212 -0.12 10.91 31.42
CA ILE A 212 1.36 10.96 31.50
C ILE A 212 1.99 9.83 32.31
N THR A 213 1.27 9.20 33.24
CA THR A 213 1.78 8.03 34.00
C THR A 213 1.81 6.76 33.17
N ASP A 214 1.06 6.75 32.06
CA ASP A 214 0.84 5.56 31.22
C ASP A 214 1.52 5.72 29.86
N LEU A 215 2.32 6.78 29.67
CA LEU A 215 3.11 7.02 28.46
C LEU A 215 4.52 6.41 28.59
N PRO A 216 5.10 5.95 27.47
CA PRO A 216 6.52 5.63 27.39
C PRO A 216 7.39 6.83 27.82
N PRO A 217 8.53 6.58 28.50
CA PRO A 217 9.36 7.64 29.06
C PRO A 217 9.84 8.60 27.96
N PHE A 218 9.56 9.89 28.15
CA PHE A 218 9.99 10.92 27.24
C PHE A 218 11.47 11.29 27.48
N PRO A 219 12.33 11.40 26.44
CA PRO A 219 13.75 11.68 26.65
C PRO A 219 13.98 13.06 27.25
N ALA A 220 14.51 13.12 28.48
CA ALA A 220 14.66 14.34 29.28
C ALA A 220 15.53 15.46 28.64
N ASN A 221 16.27 15.15 27.57
CA ASN A 221 17.11 16.10 26.83
C ASN A 221 16.36 16.79 25.67
N GLN A 222 15.09 16.47 25.42
CA GLN A 222 14.27 17.19 24.44
C GLN A 222 13.62 18.41 25.12
N SER A 223 13.80 19.60 24.54
CA SER A 223 13.23 20.87 25.02
C SER A 223 11.72 20.98 24.75
N LEU A 224 10.95 20.02 25.25
CA LEU A 224 9.52 19.86 25.02
C LEU A 224 8.77 19.59 26.33
N ARG A 225 7.57 20.13 26.44
CA ARG A 225 6.63 19.98 27.55
C ARG A 225 5.39 19.23 27.07
N PHE A 226 5.04 18.15 27.76
CA PHE A 226 3.79 17.43 27.50
C PHE A 226 2.58 18.32 27.84
N THR A 227 1.60 18.40 26.93
CA THR A 227 0.43 19.29 27.08
C THR A 227 -0.70 18.71 27.94
N GLY A 228 -0.69 17.39 28.17
CA GLY A 228 -1.76 16.64 28.84
C GLY A 228 -2.59 15.77 27.90
N TYR A 229 -2.40 15.84 26.58
CA TYR A 229 -3.16 15.06 25.59
C TYR A 229 -2.28 14.01 24.92
N ALA A 230 -2.68 12.75 25.02
CA ALA A 230 -2.12 11.66 24.24
C ALA A 230 -3.16 10.58 23.98
N TYR A 231 -3.03 9.89 22.85
CA TYR A 231 -3.96 8.87 22.40
C TYR A 231 -3.21 7.67 21.82
N GLU A 232 -3.73 6.48 22.09
CA GLU A 232 -3.24 5.20 21.59
C GLU A 232 -4.26 4.65 20.58
N ILE A 233 -3.79 4.31 19.38
CA ILE A 233 -4.64 3.66 18.38
C ILE A 233 -4.53 2.14 18.56
N ILE A 234 -5.67 1.45 18.52
CA ILE A 234 -5.77 0.02 18.83
C ILE A 234 -6.49 -0.71 17.69
N PRO A 235 -5.99 -1.87 17.21
CA PRO A 235 -4.81 -2.58 17.70
C PRO A 235 -3.48 -1.93 17.26
N GLU A 236 -2.47 -2.02 18.13
CA GLU A 236 -1.08 -1.61 17.87
C GLU A 236 -0.55 -2.25 16.58
N GLY A 237 0.31 -1.54 15.84
CA GLY A 237 0.91 -2.06 14.60
C GLY A 237 -0.07 -2.23 13.43
N THR A 238 -1.26 -1.61 13.52
CA THR A 238 -2.16 -1.50 12.37
C THR A 238 -1.61 -0.46 11.38
N TYR A 239 -1.44 -0.81 10.10
CA TYR A 239 -0.99 0.13 9.06
C TYR A 239 -2.15 0.77 8.30
N PHE A 240 -2.00 2.04 7.89
CA PHE A 240 -3.00 2.81 7.15
C PHE A 240 -2.48 3.23 5.77
N ASN A 241 -3.23 2.93 4.71
CA ASN A 241 -2.92 3.44 3.37
C ASN A 241 -4.19 3.75 2.55
N PRO A 242 -4.43 5.01 2.12
CA PRO A 242 -3.70 6.23 2.49
C PRO A 242 -3.75 6.55 3.99
N LYS A 243 -2.97 7.56 4.39
CA LYS A 243 -2.88 8.09 5.76
C LYS A 243 -4.24 8.34 6.43
N GLY A 244 -4.25 8.19 7.75
CA GLY A 244 -5.28 8.77 8.62
C GLY A 244 -4.95 10.23 8.96
N VAL A 245 -5.97 10.98 9.36
CA VAL A 245 -5.83 12.33 9.92
C VAL A 245 -6.24 12.30 11.38
N LEU A 246 -5.26 12.28 12.28
CA LEU A 246 -5.48 12.41 13.72
C LEU A 246 -5.77 13.86 14.07
N THR A 247 -6.83 14.12 14.83
CA THR A 247 -7.30 15.45 15.21
C THR A 247 -7.49 15.54 16.72
N PHE A 248 -6.70 16.38 17.37
CA PHE A 248 -6.89 16.78 18.77
C PHE A 248 -7.87 17.96 18.81
N LYS A 249 -8.92 17.82 19.63
CA LYS A 249 -9.98 18.83 19.85
C LYS A 249 -9.72 19.52 21.18
N LEU A 250 -9.01 20.64 21.16
CA LEU A 250 -8.65 21.32 22.40
C LEU A 250 -9.87 22.02 23.02
N PRO A 251 -10.10 21.85 24.34
CA PRO A 251 -10.99 22.71 25.10
C PRO A 251 -10.64 24.19 24.92
N PRO A 252 -11.63 25.10 24.71
CA PRO A 252 -11.37 26.50 24.37
C PRO A 252 -10.51 27.26 25.40
N ASP A 253 -10.57 26.87 26.67
CA ASP A 253 -9.79 27.42 27.79
C ASP A 253 -8.30 27.07 27.71
N ARG A 254 -7.92 25.98 27.03
CA ARG A 254 -6.51 25.56 26.84
C ARG A 254 -6.00 25.78 25.41
N ALA A 255 -6.89 25.91 24.43
CA ALA A 255 -6.55 25.99 23.01
C ALA A 255 -5.62 27.18 22.68
N TYR A 256 -5.89 28.36 23.23
CA TYR A 256 -5.10 29.57 22.93
C TYR A 256 -3.64 29.45 23.41
N GLU A 257 -3.41 28.93 24.61
CA GLU A 257 -2.07 28.74 25.17
C GLU A 257 -1.27 27.73 24.33
N ILE A 258 -1.86 26.55 24.11
CA ILE A 258 -1.18 25.42 23.45
C ILE A 258 -0.88 25.76 21.98
N ILE A 259 -1.82 26.37 21.24
CA ILE A 259 -1.62 26.65 19.81
C ILE A 259 -0.61 27.79 19.60
N ASN A 260 -0.63 28.84 20.41
CA ASN A 260 0.37 29.91 20.28
C ASN A 260 1.78 29.50 20.74
N ALA A 261 1.91 28.45 21.55
CA ALA A 261 3.21 27.88 21.92
C ALA A 261 3.89 27.10 20.78
N GLY A 262 3.19 26.84 19.66
CA GLY A 262 3.72 26.08 18.53
C GLY A 262 3.70 24.57 18.79
N PRO A 263 2.51 23.94 18.86
CA PRO A 263 2.37 22.56 19.27
C PRO A 263 2.71 21.59 18.13
N VAL A 264 3.28 20.45 18.50
CA VAL A 264 3.66 19.38 17.58
C VAL A 264 3.15 18.05 18.16
N ILE A 265 2.52 17.24 17.30
CA ILE A 265 2.17 15.85 17.60
C ILE A 265 3.44 15.03 17.44
N TYR A 266 3.74 14.18 18.43
CA TYR A 266 4.82 13.20 18.38
C TYR A 266 4.26 11.79 18.40
N GLU A 267 4.86 10.91 17.62
CA GLU A 267 4.60 9.47 17.55
C GLU A 267 5.66 8.70 18.34
N TYR A 268 5.25 7.73 19.16
CA TYR A 268 6.19 6.86 19.87
C TYR A 268 6.55 5.63 19.03
N LEU A 269 7.83 5.47 18.73
CA LEU A 269 8.39 4.32 18.04
C LEU A 269 8.94 3.29 19.05
N PRO A 270 8.26 2.14 19.27
CA PRO A 270 8.68 1.16 20.27
C PRO A 270 10.02 0.48 19.94
N GLN A 271 10.41 0.41 18.66
CA GLN A 271 11.65 -0.22 18.20
C GLN A 271 12.91 0.54 18.64
N THR A 272 12.82 1.87 18.73
CA THR A 272 13.92 2.78 19.09
C THR A 272 13.75 3.41 20.46
N ALA A 273 12.61 3.16 21.13
CA ALA A 273 12.17 3.84 22.35
C ALA A 273 12.23 5.39 22.22
N ALA A 274 11.90 5.90 21.04
CA ALA A 274 12.00 7.31 20.68
C ALA A 274 10.63 7.92 20.38
N TRP A 275 10.55 9.23 20.45
CA TRP A 275 9.41 10.02 19.99
C TRP A 275 9.84 10.82 18.75
N GLU A 276 9.10 10.68 17.65
CA GLU A 276 9.38 11.36 16.37
C GLU A 276 8.25 12.35 16.00
N PRO A 277 8.57 13.50 15.38
CA PRO A 277 7.58 14.54 15.10
C PRO A 277 6.70 14.19 13.88
N VAL A 278 5.40 14.25 14.06
CA VAL A 278 4.39 14.12 13.00
C VAL A 278 4.18 15.47 12.30
N ASN A 279 3.92 15.46 10.99
CA ASN A 279 3.53 16.66 10.23
C ASN A 279 2.26 17.27 10.83
N THR A 280 2.41 18.36 11.60
CA THR A 280 1.36 18.93 12.45
C THR A 280 0.90 20.28 11.92
N ALA A 281 -0.41 20.46 11.82
CA ALA A 281 -1.07 21.75 11.57
C ALA A 281 -1.99 22.10 12.75
N SER A 282 -2.16 23.40 13.03
CA SER A 282 -3.00 23.89 14.13
C SER A 282 -3.86 25.08 13.71
N ASN A 283 -5.05 25.21 14.28
CA ASN A 283 -5.99 26.28 13.95
C ASN A 283 -6.68 26.85 15.20
N VAL A 284 -6.32 28.09 15.54
CA VAL A 284 -6.85 28.84 16.70
C VAL A 284 -8.34 29.15 16.63
N PHE A 285 -8.96 29.12 15.46
CA PHE A 285 -10.39 29.43 15.30
C PHE A 285 -11.28 28.19 15.51
N THR A 286 -10.76 27.00 15.22
CA THR A 286 -11.48 25.73 15.39
C THR A 286 -11.04 24.97 16.64
N ASN A 287 -9.99 25.42 17.33
CA ASN A 287 -9.31 24.74 18.44
C ASN A 287 -8.80 23.33 18.08
N LEU A 288 -8.51 23.10 16.79
CA LEU A 288 -8.05 21.80 16.30
C LEU A 288 -6.54 21.80 16.05
N ILE A 289 -5.91 20.66 16.35
CA ILE A 289 -4.55 20.33 15.93
C ILE A 289 -4.61 18.99 15.20
N THR A 290 -4.09 18.94 13.98
CA THR A 290 -4.21 17.80 13.07
C THR A 290 -2.85 17.26 12.65
N GLY A 291 -2.71 15.93 12.60
CA GLY A 291 -1.50 15.23 12.15
C GLY A 291 -1.80 14.17 11.10
N ASP A 292 -0.94 14.09 10.08
CA ASP A 292 -0.94 13.02 9.07
C ASP A 292 -0.26 11.76 9.60
N ILE A 293 -0.96 10.64 9.71
CA ILE A 293 -0.45 9.42 10.36
C ILE A 293 -0.66 8.14 9.53
N PHE A 294 0.24 7.17 9.69
CA PHE A 294 0.33 5.99 8.81
C PHE A 294 0.29 4.63 9.55
N GLU A 295 0.40 4.61 10.88
CA GLU A 295 0.29 3.38 11.67
C GLU A 295 -0.41 3.60 13.02
N ALA A 296 -0.79 2.51 13.69
CA ALA A 296 -1.38 2.55 15.01
C ALA A 296 -0.28 2.54 16.07
N ALA A 297 -0.01 3.72 16.62
CA ALA A 297 0.96 3.98 17.66
C ALA A 297 0.35 4.78 18.83
N ILE A 298 1.20 5.20 19.77
CA ILE A 298 0.86 6.19 20.79
C ILE A 298 1.29 7.57 20.27
N TYR A 299 0.35 8.50 20.19
CA TYR A 299 0.55 9.88 19.77
C TYR A 299 0.37 10.84 20.95
N GLY A 300 1.36 11.68 21.22
CA GLY A 300 1.32 12.67 22.29
C GLY A 300 1.46 14.09 21.74
N LEU A 301 0.79 15.05 22.36
CA LEU A 301 0.88 16.46 21.98
C LEU A 301 1.86 17.21 22.90
N PHE A 302 2.86 17.85 22.30
CA PHE A 302 3.93 18.56 22.99
C PHE A 302 4.05 20.01 22.51
N ILE A 303 4.58 20.88 23.36
CA ILE A 303 4.97 22.26 23.03
C ILE A 303 6.43 22.50 23.41
N PRO A 304 7.19 23.35 22.71
CA PRO A 304 8.52 23.79 23.11
C PRO A 304 8.58 24.30 24.55
N THR A 305 9.59 23.87 25.30
CA THR A 305 9.90 24.47 26.60
C THR A 305 10.62 25.79 26.37
N ASN A 306 10.03 26.91 26.80
CA ASN A 306 10.69 28.21 26.73
C ASN A 306 11.97 28.18 27.57
N ILE A 307 13.15 28.34 26.92
CA ILE A 307 14.46 28.31 27.58
C ILE A 307 14.59 29.38 28.69
N ALA A 308 13.77 30.43 28.65
CA ALA A 308 13.68 31.42 29.72
C ALA A 308 13.22 30.85 31.09
N GLU A 309 12.40 29.79 31.11
CA GLU A 309 11.96 29.16 32.37
C GLU A 309 13.08 28.35 33.03
N SER A 310 14.01 27.78 32.25
CA SER A 310 15.13 27.00 32.81
C SER A 310 16.20 27.88 33.47
N MET A 311 16.22 29.18 33.19
CA MET A 311 17.14 30.13 33.85
C MET A 311 16.58 30.75 35.14
N ASN A 312 15.26 30.72 35.35
CA ASN A 312 14.63 31.34 36.53
C ASN A 312 14.54 30.42 37.75
N ASN A 313 14.79 29.12 37.61
CA ASN A 313 14.68 28.15 38.71
C ASN A 313 16.03 27.88 39.43
N THR A 314 17.07 28.66 39.15
CA THR A 314 18.44 28.47 39.70
C THR A 314 18.76 29.44 40.85
N SER A 315 17.81 30.26 41.30
CA SER A 315 18.04 31.41 42.18
C SER A 315 17.25 31.37 43.50
N TYR A 316 17.06 30.18 44.10
CA TYR A 316 16.65 30.03 45.50
C TYR A 316 17.27 28.79 46.17
N TYR A 317 18.56 28.90 46.48
CA TYR A 317 19.26 28.14 47.55
C TYR A 317 20.31 29.06 48.20
#